data_AF-A0AAW3EG86-F1
#
_entry.id   AF-A0AAW3EG86-F1
#
_cell.length_a   1.000
_cell.length_b   1.000
_cell.length_c   1.000
_cell.angle_alpha   90.00
_cell.angle_beta   90.00
_cell.angle_gamma   90.00
#
_symmetry.space_group_name_H-M   'P 1'
#
loop_
_entity.id
_entity.type
_entity.pdbx_description
1 polymer ?
#
loop_
_entity_poly.entity_id
_entity_poly.type
_entity_poly.pdbx_seq_one_letter_code
_entity_poly.pdbx_strand_id
1 'polypeptide(L)' 'MTFLCKGAKRNVYPSRMARQMAYGIKGYEFEMGRPATRGDLVSIFDHEENDLVTPEEQETHFQEWLSSFL' A
#
# COMPACT_ATOMS: atom_id res chain seq x y z
N MET A 1 -17.38 -6.59 5.85
CA MET A 1 -16.68 -5.84 6.90
C MET A 1 -15.76 -4.87 6.18
N THR A 2 -15.90 -3.56 6.40
CA THR A 2 -15.08 -2.55 5.73
C THR A 2 -14.18 -1.89 6.76
N PHE A 3 -12.86 -1.91 6.53
CA PHE A 3 -11.89 -1.26 7.40
C PHE A 3 -11.61 0.15 6.88
N LEU A 4 -11.91 1.18 7.67
CA LEU A 4 -11.72 2.57 7.28
C LEU A 4 -10.29 3.03 7.59
N CYS A 5 -9.30 2.37 6.98
CA CYS A 5 -7.90 2.70 7.16
C CYS A 5 -7.09 2.56 5.88
N LYS A 6 -5.98 3.30 5.80
CA LYS A 6 -5.06 3.27 4.65
C LYS A 6 -4.55 1.86 4.34
N GLY A 7 -4.46 0.97 5.32
CA GLY A 7 -4.06 -0.42 5.13
C GLY A 7 -4.97 -1.21 4.19
N ALA A 8 -6.22 -0.78 3.99
CA ALA A 8 -7.16 -1.40 3.05
C ALA A 8 -7.26 -0.65 1.71
N LYS A 9 -6.51 0.44 1.50
CA LYS A 9 -6.54 1.22 0.27
C LYS A 9 -5.82 0.48 -0.87
N ARG A 10 -6.37 0.53 -2.08
CA ARG A 10 -5.87 -0.20 -3.27
C ARG A 10 -4.38 0.00 -3.53
N ASN A 11 -3.91 1.24 -3.43
CA ASN A 11 -2.54 1.61 -3.74
C ASN A 11 -1.63 1.71 -2.51
N VAL A 12 -2.02 1.10 -1.39
CA VAL A 12 -1.17 1.01 -0.19
C VAL A 12 -0.70 -0.43 0.00
N TYR A 13 0.61 -0.64 -0.06
CA TYR A 13 1.19 -1.98 0.12
C TYR A 13 2.50 -1.94 0.91
N PRO A 14 2.73 -2.87 1.87
CA PRO A 14 3.95 -2.89 2.64
C PRO A 14 5.07 -3.66 1.91
N SER A 15 6.26 -3.08 1.83
CA SER A 15 7.44 -3.83 1.36
C SER A 15 7.93 -4.82 2.43
N ARG A 16 8.71 -5.83 2.03
CA ARG A 16 9.37 -6.76 2.98
C ARG A 16 10.18 -6.02 4.04
N MET A 17 10.88 -4.95 3.63
CA MET A 17 11.65 -4.10 4.53
C MET A 17 10.75 -3.29 5.47
N ALA A 18 9.67 -2.69 4.96
CA ALA A 18 8.73 -1.93 5.78
C ALA A 18 8.10 -2.80 6.88
N ARG A 19 7.78 -4.07 6.57
CA ARG A 19 7.26 -5.04 7.55
C ARG A 19 8.24 -5.28 8.71
N GLN A 20 9.53 -5.39 8.42
CA GLN A 20 10.55 -5.69 9.43
C GLN A 20 11.01 -4.45 10.21
N MET A 21 11.21 -3.33 9.53
CA MET A 21 11.86 -2.14 10.09
C MET A 21 10.88 -1.15 10.73
N ALA A 22 9.61 -1.18 10.33
CA ALA A 22 8.58 -0.29 10.86
C ALA A 22 7.54 -1.04 11.69
N TYR A 23 7.92 -2.13 12.36
CA TYR A 23 7.02 -2.96 13.17
C TYR A 23 5.72 -3.40 12.46
N GLY A 24 5.73 -3.44 11.12
CA GLY A 24 4.55 -3.74 10.32
C GLY A 24 3.47 -2.65 10.29
N ILE A 25 3.73 -1.42 10.77
CA ILE A 25 2.72 -0.34 10.83
C ILE A 25 2.80 0.66 9.67
N LYS A 26 3.75 0.50 8.75
CA LYS A 26 3.95 1.38 7.59
C LYS A 26 3.82 0.64 6.27
N GLY A 27 3.23 1.31 5.28
CA GLY A 27 3.14 0.87 3.88
C GLY A 27 3.50 2.02 2.94
N TYR A 28 3.70 1.72 1.66
CA TYR A 28 3.89 2.74 0.63
C TYR A 28 2.56 3.00 -0.07
N GLU A 29 2.16 4.26 -0.14
CA GLU A 29 1.07 4.72 -1.01
C GLU A 29 1.65 5.05 -2.38
N PHE A 30 1.53 4.13 -3.32
CA PHE A 30 2.24 4.19 -4.60
C PHE A 30 1.37 4.73 -5.75
N GLU A 31 2.03 5.09 -6.84
CA GLU A 31 1.41 5.53 -8.10
C GLU A 31 1.95 4.69 -9.26
N MET A 32 1.09 4.43 -10.25
CA MET A 32 1.45 3.66 -11.45
C MET A 32 2.54 4.34 -12.27
N GLY A 33 3.44 3.54 -12.84
CA GLY A 33 4.51 4.02 -13.73
C GLY A 33 5.71 4.66 -13.03
N ARG A 34 5.77 4.67 -11.69
CA ARG A 34 6.96 5.10 -10.94
C ARG A 34 7.29 4.22 -9.73
N PRO A 35 8.59 4.03 -9.40
CA PRO A 35 8.99 3.45 -8.13
C PRO A 35 8.53 4.30 -6.94
N ALA A 36 8.17 3.63 -5.85
CA ALA A 36 7.84 4.28 -4.59
C ALA A 36 9.11 4.72 -3.86
N THR A 37 9.02 5.86 -3.18
CA THR A 37 10.12 6.49 -2.46
C THR A 37 9.80 6.55 -0.96
N ARG A 38 10.78 6.96 -0.15
CA ARG A 38 10.57 7.15 1.29
C ARG A 38 9.49 8.20 1.61
N GLY A 39 9.25 9.15 0.71
CA GLY A 39 8.20 10.17 0.86
C GLY A 39 6.79 9.58 0.75
N ASP A 40 6.65 8.43 0.11
CA ASP A 40 5.36 7.75 -0.10
C ASP A 40 4.97 6.85 1.10
N LEU A 41 5.75 6.85 2.20
CA LEU A 41 5.46 6.06 3.40
C LEU A 41 4.29 6.63 4.20
N VAL A 42 3.27 5.80 4.43
CA VAL A 42 2.06 6.14 5.19
C VAL A 42 1.86 5.19 6.37
N SER A 43 1.13 5.63 7.40
CA SER A 43 0.67 4.75 8.48
C SER A 43 -0.55 3.96 8.02
N ILE A 44 -0.52 2.64 8.13
CA ILE A 44 -1.61 1.79 7.62
C ILE A 44 -2.89 1.89 8.47
N PHE A 45 -2.79 2.44 9.68
CA PHE A 45 -3.94 2.67 10.57
C PHE A 45 -4.51 4.10 10.46
N ASP A 46 -3.93 4.96 9.63
CA ASP A 46 -4.51 6.28 9.37
C ASP A 46 -5.89 6.11 8.73
N HIS A 47 -6.86 6.94 9.13
CA HIS A 47 -8.23 6.91 8.62
C HIS A 47 -8.28 7.11 7.10
N GLU A 48 -9.06 6.29 6.40
CA GLU A 48 -9.29 6.40 4.96
C GLU A 48 -10.65 5.77 4.63
N GLU A 49 -11.36 6.38 3.68
CA GLU A 49 -12.67 5.91 3.22
C GLU A 49 -12.70 5.66 1.71
N ASN A 50 -11.66 6.13 0.99
CA ASN A 50 -11.61 6.08 -0.46
C ASN A 50 -10.83 4.87 -0.94
N ASP A 51 -11.35 4.24 -1.99
CA ASP A 51 -10.68 3.17 -2.73
C ASP A 51 -10.19 2.00 -1.88
N LEU A 52 -11.01 1.65 -0.88
CA LEU A 52 -10.80 0.51 0.00
C LEU A 52 -11.21 -0.77 -0.73
N VAL A 53 -10.31 -1.76 -0.74
CA VAL A 53 -10.44 -2.99 -1.53
C VAL A 53 -10.06 -4.20 -0.69
N THR A 54 -10.27 -5.40 -1.21
CA THR A 54 -9.86 -6.63 -0.51
C THR A 54 -8.34 -6.84 -0.60
N PRO A 55 -7.74 -7.64 0.31
CA PRO A 55 -6.32 -7.96 0.23
C PRO A 55 -5.89 -8.59 -1.11
N GLU A 56 -6.74 -9.39 -1.73
CA GLU A 56 -6.50 -10.01 -3.05
C GLU A 56 -6.43 -8.95 -4.16
N GLU A 57 -7.28 -7.93 -4.09
CA GLU A 57 -7.26 -6.79 -5.01
C GLU A 57 -6.01 -5.92 -4.80
N GLN A 58 -5.59 -5.70 -3.55
CA GLN A 58 -4.32 -5.00 -3.26
C GLN A 58 -3.11 -5.75 -3.81
N GLU A 59 -3.07 -7.08 -3.64
CA GLU A 59 -1.98 -7.91 -4.16
C GLU A 59 -1.94 -7.87 -5.70
N THR A 60 -3.09 -7.99 -6.35
CA THR A 60 -3.20 -7.86 -7.82
C THR A 60 -2.69 -6.51 -8.29
N HIS A 61 -3.18 -5.41 -7.69
CA HIS A 61 -2.78 -4.06 -8.08
C HIS A 61 -1.29 -3.78 -7.80
N PHE A 62 -0.74 -4.35 -6.73
CA PHE A 62 0.69 -4.27 -6.44
C PHE A 62 1.55 -4.96 -7.52
N GLN A 63 1.11 -6.11 -8.05
CA GLN A 63 1.82 -6.77 -9.17
C GLN A 63 1.75 -5.97 -10.47
N GLU A 64 0.59 -5.36 -10.77
CA GLU A 64 0.42 -4.45 -11.91
C GLU A 64 1.35 -3.24 -11.78
N TRP A 65 1.39 -2.65 -10.59
CA TRP A 65 2.29 -1.56 -10.26
C TRP A 65 3.75 -1.96 -10.50
N LEU A 66 4.21 -3.07 -9.91
CA LEU A 66 5.57 -3.58 -10.14
C LEU A 66 5.89 -3.72 -11.63
N SER A 67 4.96 -4.27 -12.42
CA SER A 67 5.12 -4.46 -13.87
C SER A 67 5.13 -3.17 -14.69
N SER A 68 4.72 -2.04 -14.10
CA SER A 68 4.58 -0.75 -14.80
C SER A 68 5.86 0.08 -14.85
N PHE A 69 6.85 -0.22 -14.00
CA PHE A 69 8.13 0.52 -13.96
C PHE A 69 9.37 -0.36 -13.73
N LEU A 70 9.20 -1.68 -13.61
CA LEU A 70 10.28 -2.67 -13.73
C LEU A 70 10.47 -3.08 -15.18
#